data_AF-A0AAJ2ZCQ4-F1
#
_entry.id   AF-A0AAJ2ZCQ4-F1
#
_cell.length_a   1.000
_cell.length_b   1.000
_cell.length_c   1.000
_cell.angle_alpha   90.00
_cell.angle_beta   90.00
_cell.angle_gamma   90.00
#
_symmetry.space_group_name_H-M   'P 1'
#
loop_
_entity.id
_entity.type
_entity.pdbx_description
1 polymer ?
#
loop_
_entity_poly.entity_id
_entity_poly.type
_entity_poly.pdbx_seq_one_letter_code
_entity_poly.pdbx_strand_id
1 'polypeptide(L)'
;MFVIAPVLIGLAYAALNSLLPAVHRRPVNAVMVAGAGAAYLSGGFGVWELAFTAAMTYAAFRGLRSWRWIGVAWLMHTAWDLLHHRYGAPILPFAADSSLGCAICDPVIAVWCLAGGRSVPELWRSWVHRTAGRRTSPGGAGAQ
;
A
#
# COMPACT_ATOMS: atom_id res chain seq x y z
N MET A 1 9.67 -15.70 9.58
CA MET A 1 10.01 -15.27 8.19
C MET A 1 8.78 -14.83 7.39
N PHE A 2 7.59 -15.41 7.66
CA PHE A 2 6.30 -15.08 7.01
C PHE A 2 5.82 -13.61 7.09
N VAL A 3 6.21 -12.83 8.11
CA VAL A 3 5.80 -11.41 8.23
C VAL A 3 6.84 -10.44 7.68
N ILE A 4 8.13 -10.78 7.86
CA ILE A 4 9.24 -9.89 7.48
C ILE A 4 9.32 -9.76 5.97
N ALA A 5 9.22 -10.87 5.23
CA ALA A 5 9.35 -10.85 3.77
C ALA A 5 8.25 -10.00 3.10
N PRO A 6 6.94 -10.14 3.41
CA PRO A 6 5.90 -9.27 2.84
C PRO A 6 6.07 -7.79 3.18
N VAL A 7 6.49 -7.46 4.40
CA VAL A 7 6.77 -6.08 4.78
C VAL A 7 7.93 -5.51 3.96
N LEU A 8 9.01 -6.29 3.77
CA LEU A 8 10.12 -5.89 2.93
C LEU A 8 9.71 -5.71 1.46
N ILE A 9 8.82 -6.56 0.94
CA ILE A 9 8.27 -6.43 -0.42
C ILE A 9 7.46 -5.14 -0.54
N GLY A 10 6.58 -4.83 0.42
CA GLY A 10 5.80 -3.58 0.42
C GLY A 10 6.69 -2.34 0.49
N LEU A 11 7.74 -2.38 1.30
CA LEU A 11 8.75 -1.32 1.36
C LEU A 11 9.55 -1.20 0.06
N ALA A 12 9.95 -2.32 -0.54
CA ALA A 12 10.65 -2.34 -1.82
C ALA A 12 9.77 -1.78 -2.93
N TYR A 13 8.48 -2.13 -2.96
CA TYR A 13 7.52 -1.57 -3.90
C TYR A 13 7.41 -0.05 -3.74
N ALA A 14 7.27 0.46 -2.51
CA ALA A 14 7.22 1.90 -2.25
C ALA A 14 8.53 2.62 -2.62
N ALA A 15 9.67 1.98 -2.38
CA ALA A 15 10.99 2.51 -2.75
C ALA A 15 11.15 2.59 -4.27
N LEU A 16 10.82 1.52 -5.01
CA LEU A 16 10.85 1.50 -6.47
C LEU A 16 9.90 2.53 -7.06
N ASN A 17 8.68 2.65 -6.53
CA ASN A 17 7.75 3.69 -6.97
C ASN A 17 8.24 5.11 -6.65
N SER A 18 9.01 5.29 -5.58
CA SER A 18 9.61 6.58 -5.26
C SER A 18 10.66 7.03 -6.28
N LEU A 19 11.24 6.10 -7.07
CA LEU A 19 12.15 6.41 -8.18
C LEU A 19 11.39 6.92 -9.41
N LEU A 20 10.08 6.68 -9.51
CA LEU A 20 9.28 7.19 -10.62
C LEU A 20 9.18 8.72 -10.57
N PRO A 21 9.19 9.39 -11.73
CA PRO A 21 8.91 10.82 -11.83
C PRO A 21 7.58 11.16 -11.16
N ALA A 22 7.52 12.29 -10.45
CA ALA A 22 6.35 12.69 -9.67
C ALA A 22 5.05 12.72 -10.51
N VAL A 23 5.14 13.10 -11.78
CA VAL A 23 4.01 13.13 -12.72
C VAL A 23 3.43 11.75 -13.02
N HIS A 24 4.25 10.69 -13.00
CA HIS A 24 3.82 9.32 -13.32
C HIS A 24 3.55 8.46 -12.08
N ARG A 25 4.12 8.80 -10.92
CA ARG A 25 4.07 7.97 -9.71
C ARG A 25 2.64 7.60 -9.30
N ARG A 26 1.74 8.58 -9.28
CA ARG A 26 0.34 8.37 -8.89
C ARG A 26 -0.44 7.57 -9.94
N PRO A 27 -0.44 7.93 -11.25
CA PRO A 27 -1.07 7.12 -12.28
C PRO A 27 -0.60 5.66 -12.31
N VAL A 28 0.71 5.43 -12.20
CA VAL A 28 1.26 4.06 -12.17
C VAL A 28 0.71 3.27 -11.00
N ASN A 29 0.67 3.85 -9.79
CA ASN A 29 0.08 3.16 -8.63
C ASN A 29 -1.41 2.84 -8.82
N ALA A 30 -2.17 3.75 -9.42
CA ALA A 30 -3.58 3.50 -9.72
C ALA A 30 -3.76 2.33 -10.70
N VAL A 31 -2.90 2.22 -11.72
CA VAL A 31 -2.92 1.10 -12.65
C VAL A 31 -2.53 -0.21 -11.95
N MET A 32 -1.51 -0.19 -11.11
CA MET A 32 -1.04 -1.37 -10.39
C MET A 32 -2.12 -1.94 -9.46
N VAL A 33 -2.79 -1.10 -8.66
CA VAL A 33 -3.83 -1.55 -7.73
C VAL A 33 -5.09 -2.02 -8.48
N ALA A 34 -5.41 -1.43 -9.63
CA ALA A 34 -6.50 -1.93 -10.50
C ALA A 34 -6.17 -3.31 -11.08
N GLY A 35 -4.94 -3.52 -11.56
CA GLY A 35 -4.47 -4.81 -12.06
C GLY A 35 -4.47 -5.89 -10.99
N ALA A 36 -4.06 -5.54 -9.76
CA ALA A 36 -4.12 -6.44 -8.61
C ALA A 36 -5.57 -6.88 -8.32
N GLY A 37 -6.52 -5.94 -8.31
CA GLY A 37 -7.94 -6.25 -8.18
C GLY A 37 -8.52 -7.12 -9.31
N ALA A 38 -7.98 -7.03 -10.53
CA ALA A 38 -8.44 -7.87 -11.64
C ALA A 38 -7.91 -9.32 -11.57
N ALA A 39 -6.85 -9.58 -10.80
CA ALA A 39 -6.28 -10.93 -10.67
C ALA A 39 -7.27 -11.94 -10.09
N TYR A 40 -8.20 -11.47 -9.26
CA TYR A 40 -9.24 -12.30 -8.64
C TYR A 40 -10.28 -12.85 -9.63
N LEU A 41 -10.38 -12.29 -10.84
CA LEU A 41 -11.27 -12.83 -11.88
C LEU A 41 -10.88 -14.23 -12.35
N SER A 42 -9.69 -14.72 -11.96
CA SER A 42 -9.23 -16.08 -12.23
C SER A 42 -9.94 -17.18 -11.41
N GLY A 43 -10.72 -16.83 -10.38
CA GLY A 43 -11.58 -17.76 -9.64
C GLY A 43 -11.70 -17.44 -8.15
N GLY A 44 -12.68 -18.04 -7.46
CA GLY A 44 -12.95 -17.82 -6.02
C GLY A 44 -14.43 -17.65 -5.71
N PHE A 45 -14.86 -16.41 -5.45
CA PHE A 45 -16.21 -16.06 -4.99
C PHE A 45 -17.24 -15.83 -6.13
N GLY A 46 -16.92 -16.22 -7.36
CA GLY A 46 -17.84 -16.14 -8.51
C GLY A 46 -18.22 -14.70 -8.88
N VAL A 47 -19.52 -14.39 -8.94
CA VAL A 47 -20.01 -13.06 -9.37
C VAL A 47 -19.50 -11.92 -8.47
N TRP A 48 -19.17 -12.21 -7.22
CA TRP A 48 -18.63 -11.22 -6.29
C TRP A 48 -17.25 -10.70 -6.71
N GLU A 49 -16.48 -11.48 -7.46
CA GLU A 49 -15.19 -11.04 -8.02
C GLU A 49 -15.37 -9.90 -9.03
N LEU A 50 -16.44 -9.96 -9.82
CA LEU A 50 -16.77 -8.90 -10.77
C LEU A 50 -17.17 -7.62 -10.02
N ALA A 51 -18.00 -7.75 -8.99
CA ALA A 51 -18.40 -6.62 -8.16
C ALA A 51 -17.20 -5.99 -7.44
N PHE A 52 -16.32 -6.81 -6.87
CA PHE A 52 -15.10 -6.35 -6.22
C PHE A 52 -14.14 -5.69 -7.21
N THR A 53 -13.89 -6.31 -8.36
CA THR A 53 -13.03 -5.75 -9.43
C THR A 53 -13.57 -4.41 -9.92
N ALA A 54 -14.89 -4.27 -10.08
CA ALA A 54 -15.51 -3.00 -10.45
C ALA A 54 -15.30 -1.92 -9.37
N ALA A 55 -15.46 -2.28 -8.09
CA ALA A 55 -15.21 -1.36 -6.97
C ALA A 55 -13.73 -0.94 -6.90
N MET A 56 -12.80 -1.87 -7.06
CA MET A 56 -11.36 -1.62 -7.15
C MET A 56 -11.00 -0.70 -8.31
N THR A 57 -11.57 -0.96 -9.49
CA THR A 57 -11.40 -0.12 -10.68
C THR A 57 -11.89 1.31 -10.44
N TYR A 58 -13.04 1.46 -9.79
CA TYR A 58 -13.55 2.77 -9.40
C TYR A 58 -12.61 3.49 -8.43
N ALA A 59 -12.15 2.81 -7.38
CA ALA A 59 -11.21 3.37 -6.41
C ALA A 59 -9.88 3.79 -7.08
N ALA A 60 -9.36 2.95 -7.99
CA ALA A 60 -8.18 3.27 -8.80
C ALA A 60 -8.40 4.48 -9.71
N PHE A 61 -9.56 4.60 -10.37
CA PHE A 61 -9.91 5.75 -11.19
C PHE A 61 -9.93 7.05 -10.37
N ARG A 62 -10.54 7.03 -9.19
CA ARG A 62 -10.47 8.16 -8.23
C ARG A 62 -9.02 8.40 -7.77
N GLY A 63 -8.23 7.34 -7.69
CA GLY A 63 -6.80 7.30 -7.39
C GLY A 63 -5.93 8.13 -8.34
N LEU A 64 -6.31 8.21 -9.62
CA LEU A 64 -5.61 9.03 -10.62
C LEU A 64 -5.50 10.51 -10.21
N ARG A 65 -6.41 10.98 -9.35
CA ARG A 65 -6.44 12.35 -8.81
C ARG A 65 -6.12 12.45 -7.32
N SER A 66 -6.07 11.33 -6.59
CA SER A 66 -5.93 11.35 -5.13
C SER A 66 -5.22 10.11 -4.58
N TRP A 67 -4.10 10.33 -3.91
CA TRP A 67 -3.35 9.29 -3.22
C TRP A 67 -4.16 8.56 -2.14
N ARG A 68 -5.15 9.24 -1.53
CA ARG A 68 -6.02 8.62 -0.52
C ARG A 68 -6.84 7.48 -1.12
N TRP A 69 -7.36 7.67 -2.33
CA TRP A 69 -8.14 6.64 -3.02
C TRP A 69 -7.28 5.44 -3.42
N ILE A 70 -6.01 5.65 -3.77
CA ILE A 70 -5.05 4.57 -3.99
C ILE A 70 -4.80 3.79 -2.69
N GLY A 71 -4.60 4.49 -1.58
CA GLY A 71 -4.45 3.84 -0.27
C GLY A 71 -5.69 3.03 0.14
N VAL A 72 -6.89 3.56 -0.07
CA VAL A 72 -8.15 2.85 0.14
C VAL A 72 -8.24 1.61 -0.75
N ALA A 73 -7.87 1.70 -2.03
CA ALA A 73 -7.88 0.56 -2.94
C ALA A 73 -6.93 -0.56 -2.47
N TRP A 74 -5.74 -0.24 -1.96
CA TRP A 74 -4.85 -1.25 -1.38
C TRP A 74 -5.44 -1.90 -0.12
N LEU A 75 -6.12 -1.14 0.74
CA LEU A 75 -6.82 -1.73 1.90
C LEU A 75 -8.00 -2.60 1.49
N MET A 76 -8.72 -2.23 0.43
CA MET A 76 -9.77 -3.07 -0.15
C MET A 76 -9.18 -4.38 -0.66
N HIS A 77 -8.04 -4.33 -1.36
CA HIS A 77 -7.30 -5.50 -1.78
C HIS A 77 -6.91 -6.39 -0.60
N THR A 78 -6.34 -5.81 0.46
CA THR A 78 -6.03 -6.54 1.71
C THR A 78 -7.25 -7.25 2.28
N ALA A 79 -8.40 -6.58 2.35
CA ALA A 79 -9.61 -7.18 2.89
C ALA A 79 -10.05 -8.38 2.04
N TRP A 80 -9.95 -8.26 0.72
CA TRP A 80 -10.31 -9.33 -0.20
C TRP A 80 -9.32 -10.49 -0.14
N ASP A 81 -8.02 -10.22 -0.04
CA ASP A 81 -6.96 -11.21 0.22
C ASP A 81 -7.26 -12.04 1.48
N LEU A 82 -7.67 -11.39 2.57
CA LEU A 82 -8.02 -12.06 3.83
C LEU A 82 -9.26 -12.94 3.67
N LEU A 83 -10.26 -12.48 2.92
CA LEU A 83 -11.45 -13.28 2.60
C LEU A 83 -11.06 -14.52 1.78
N HIS A 84 -10.24 -14.36 0.74
CA HIS A 84 -9.73 -15.48 -0.06
C HIS A 84 -8.90 -16.45 0.77
N HIS A 85 -8.03 -15.95 1.64
CA HIS A 85 -7.25 -16.80 2.53
C HIS A 85 -8.15 -17.60 3.49
N ARG A 86 -9.25 -17.00 3.97
CA ARG A 86 -10.14 -17.63 4.95
C ARG A 86 -11.20 -18.55 4.34
N TYR A 87 -11.74 -18.21 3.17
CA TYR A 87 -12.95 -18.80 2.60
C TYR A 87 -12.83 -19.19 1.12
N GLY A 88 -11.74 -18.85 0.43
CA GLY A 88 -11.55 -19.07 -1.01
C GLY A 88 -10.34 -19.95 -1.35
N ALA A 89 -10.16 -20.22 -2.65
CA ALA A 89 -8.89 -20.72 -3.20
C ALA A 89 -7.86 -19.56 -3.30
N PRO A 90 -6.55 -19.84 -3.19
CA PRO A 90 -5.51 -18.82 -3.22
C PRO A 90 -5.50 -18.04 -4.55
N ILE A 91 -5.20 -16.73 -4.49
CA ILE A 91 -5.16 -15.81 -5.65
C ILE A 91 -4.25 -16.29 -6.76
N LEU A 92 -3.10 -16.83 -6.38
CA LEU A 92 -2.25 -17.56 -7.30
C LEU A 92 -2.50 -19.04 -7.07
N PRO A 93 -3.09 -19.77 -8.04
CA PRO A 93 -3.39 -21.19 -7.89
C PRO A 93 -2.13 -22.06 -7.67
N PHE A 94 -0.94 -21.47 -7.89
CA PHE A 94 0.37 -22.09 -7.71
C PHE A 94 1.12 -21.63 -6.43
N ALA A 95 0.55 -20.74 -5.61
CA ALA A 95 1.18 -20.27 -4.38
C ALA A 95 0.15 -20.09 -3.27
N ALA A 96 -0.07 -21.13 -2.46
CA ALA A 96 -1.07 -21.17 -1.40
C ALA A 96 -0.94 -20.04 -0.35
N ASP A 97 0.28 -19.54 -0.13
CA ASP A 97 0.55 -18.45 0.83
C ASP A 97 0.54 -17.05 0.21
N SER A 98 0.33 -16.93 -1.11
CA SER A 98 0.39 -15.64 -1.83
C SER A 98 -0.62 -14.62 -1.33
N SER A 99 -1.86 -15.04 -1.04
CA SER A 99 -2.89 -14.15 -0.47
C SER A 99 -2.54 -13.62 0.92
N LEU A 100 -1.88 -14.41 1.77
CA LEU A 100 -1.47 -13.94 3.10
C LEU A 100 -0.25 -13.00 3.01
N GLY A 101 0.61 -13.20 2.01
CA GLY A 101 1.68 -12.27 1.67
C GLY A 101 1.15 -10.91 1.20
N CYS A 102 0.20 -10.89 0.27
CA CYS A 102 -0.44 -9.66 -0.21
C CYS A 102 -1.21 -8.93 0.91
N ALA A 103 -1.94 -9.67 1.75
CA ALA A 103 -2.64 -9.10 2.91
C ALA A 103 -1.72 -8.34 3.90
N ILE A 104 -0.44 -8.71 4.00
CA ILE A 104 0.53 -8.03 4.88
C ILE A 104 1.28 -6.93 4.12
N CYS A 105 1.56 -7.12 2.83
CA CYS A 105 2.26 -6.17 1.98
C CYS A 105 1.41 -4.91 1.70
N ASP A 106 0.14 -5.10 1.40
CA ASP A 106 -0.76 -4.05 0.92
C ASP A 106 -1.02 -2.95 1.95
N PRO A 107 -1.18 -3.22 3.26
CA PRO A 107 -1.27 -2.16 4.28
C PRO A 107 -0.02 -1.28 4.34
N VAL A 108 1.17 -1.83 4.08
CA VAL A 108 2.41 -1.05 4.03
C VAL A 108 2.37 -0.07 2.87
N ILE A 109 1.95 -0.53 1.69
CA ILE A 109 1.78 0.31 0.50
C ILE A 109 0.67 1.34 0.72
N ALA A 110 -0.43 0.94 1.36
CA ALA A 110 -1.55 1.80 1.68
C ALA A 110 -1.15 2.95 2.60
N VAL A 111 -0.39 2.67 3.67
CA VAL A 111 0.12 3.71 4.60
C VAL A 111 1.02 4.70 3.85
N TRP A 112 1.91 4.21 2.98
CA TRP A 112 2.75 5.09 2.16
C TRP A 112 1.92 5.96 1.20
N CYS A 113 0.88 5.39 0.58
CA CYS A 113 -0.07 6.12 -0.27
C CYS A 113 -0.85 7.16 0.53
N LEU A 114 -1.38 6.81 1.70
CA LEU A 114 -2.12 7.73 2.59
C LEU A 114 -1.23 8.87 3.10
N ALA A 115 0.07 8.65 3.24
CA ALA A 115 1.06 9.69 3.52
C ALA A 115 1.37 10.60 2.32
N GLY A 116 0.74 10.37 1.16
CA GLY A 116 0.85 11.19 -0.06
C GLY A 116 1.82 10.66 -1.11
N GLY A 117 2.24 9.38 -1.02
CA GLY A 117 3.19 8.79 -1.99
C GLY A 117 4.54 9.51 -1.99
N ARG A 118 4.99 9.98 -0.82
CA ARG A 118 6.20 10.78 -0.63
C ARG A 118 7.43 10.03 -1.12
N SER A 119 8.35 10.77 -1.74
CA SER A 119 9.62 10.19 -2.19
C SER A 119 10.52 9.87 -1.00
N VAL A 120 11.41 8.88 -1.17
CA VAL A 120 12.42 8.50 -0.16
C VAL A 120 13.25 9.71 0.34
N PRO A 121 13.71 10.65 -0.52
CA PRO A 121 14.43 11.84 -0.05
C PRO A 121 13.57 12.82 0.78
N GLU A 122 12.26 12.94 0.51
CA GLU A 122 11.35 13.76 1.32
C GLU A 122 11.08 13.12 2.68
N LEU A 123 10.93 11.79 2.71
CA LEU A 123 10.78 11.02 3.94
C LEU A 123 12.04 11.14 4.80
N TRP A 124 13.22 10.98 4.21
CA TRP A 124 14.51 11.15 4.89
C TRP A 124 14.66 12.56 5.48
N ARG A 125 14.43 13.62 4.69
CA ARG A 125 14.47 15.00 5.18
C ARG A 125 13.50 15.23 6.34
N SER A 126 12.25 14.77 6.23
CA SER A 126 11.26 14.91 7.31
C SER A 126 11.62 14.15 8.59
N TRP A 127 12.33 13.03 8.47
CA TRP A 127 12.80 12.26 9.61
C TRP A 127 13.96 12.98 10.31
N VAL A 128 14.96 13.45 9.54
CA VAL A 128 16.10 14.23 10.05
C VAL A 128 15.64 15.51 10.76
N HIS A 129 14.67 16.24 10.19
CA HIS A 129 14.13 17.44 10.85
C HIS A 129 13.42 17.13 12.18
N ARG A 130 12.73 15.99 12.30
CA ARG A 130 12.06 15.58 13.54
C ARG A 130 13.04 15.12 14.63
N THR A 131 14.11 14.42 14.26
CA THR A 131 15.16 14.02 15.21
C THR A 131 16.05 15.18 15.62
N ALA A 132 16.31 16.14 14.73
CA ALA A 132 17.04 17.38 15.07
C ALA A 132 16.25 18.26 16.05
N GLY A 133 14.93 18.42 15.85
CA GLY A 133 14.08 19.22 16.74
C GLY A 133 13.88 18.64 18.14
N ARG A 134 14.19 17.35 18.36
CA ARG A 134 14.17 16.73 19.70
C ARG A 134 15.46 16.95 20.51
N ARG A 135 16.55 17.44 19.90
CA ARG A 135 17.81 17.73 20.63
C ARG A 135 17.91 19.16 21.15
N THR A 136 16.94 20.05 20.88
CA THR A 136 16.99 21.47 21.26
C THR A 136 15.99 21.86 22.34
N SER A 137 15.61 20.95 23.24
CA SER A 137 15.10 21.34 24.56
C SER A 137 16.19 21.11 25.61
N PRO A 138 17.19 22.00 25.73
CA PRO A 138 17.87 22.12 27.00
C PRO A 138 16.82 22.60 28.01
N GLY A 139 16.64 21.83 29.07
CA GLY A 139 15.88 22.29 30.23
C GLY A 139 16.40 23.66 30.64
N GLY A 140 15.52 24.65 30.62
CA GLY A 140 15.76 25.92 31.28
C GLY A 140 15.93 25.64 32.77
N ALA A 141 17.18 25.65 33.21
CA ALA A 141 17.54 25.83 34.60
C ALA A 141 16.96 27.16 35.10
N GLY A 142 16.59 27.19 36.38
CA GLY A 142 15.75 28.22 36.99
C GLY A 142 16.36 29.62 37.09
N ALA A 143 15.49 30.57 37.44
CA ALA A 143 15.74 31.74 38.27
C ALA A 143 14.44 32.56 38.34
N GLN A 144 13.72 32.43 39.45
CA GLN A 144 13.14 33.50 40.27
C GLN A 144 12.26 32.89 41.36
#